data_AF-A0A5E6NW52-F1
#
_entry.id   AF-A0A5E6NW52-F1
#
_cell.length_a   1.000
_cell.length_b   1.000
_cell.length_c   1.000
_cell.angle_alpha   90.00
_cell.angle_beta   90.00
_cell.angle_gamma   90.00
#
_symmetry.space_group_name_H-M   'P 1'
#
loop_
_entity.id
_entity.type
_entity.pdbx_description
1 polymer ?
#
loop_
_entity_poly.entity_id
_entity_poly.type
_entity_poly.pdbx_seq_one_letter_code
_entity_poly.pdbx_strand_id
1 'polypeptide(L)' 'MQAQGTTGIISKILADVVARDERDSSRKNSPLKPAKGAFIIDTTELSIDEVIAQVSKLVKQ' A
#
# COMPACT_ATOMS: atom_id res chain seq x y z
N MET A 1 -15.38 8.50 -16.26
CA MET A 1 -14.34 7.61 -15.68
C MET A 1 -13.21 7.57 -16.68
N GLN A 2 -12.02 8.08 -16.35
CA GLN A 2 -10.96 8.20 -17.35
C GLN A 2 -10.57 6.81 -17.87
N ALA A 3 -10.99 6.53 -19.09
CA ALA A 3 -10.40 5.52 -19.94
C ALA A 3 -8.97 5.96 -20.22
N GLN A 4 -7.99 5.32 -19.60
CA GLN A 4 -6.58 5.46 -19.99
C GLN A 4 -5.99 4.06 -20.10
N GLY A 5 -6.33 3.41 -21.23
CA GLY A 5 -5.59 2.29 -21.75
C GLY A 5 -4.19 2.75 -22.16
N THR A 6 -3.30 2.85 -21.18
CA THR A 6 -1.88 2.71 -21.43
C THR A 6 -1.60 1.24 -21.23
N THR A 7 -1.14 0.53 -22.26
CA THR A 7 -0.55 -0.80 -22.11
C THR A 7 0.67 -0.64 -21.22
N GLY A 8 0.45 -0.65 -19.92
CA GLY A 8 1.48 -0.56 -18.91
C GLY A 8 2.28 -1.85 -18.99
N ILE A 9 3.53 -1.73 -19.42
CA ILE A 9 4.47 -2.85 -19.35
C ILE A 9 4.59 -3.17 -17.85
N ILE A 10 4.12 -4.35 -17.43
CA ILE A 10 4.09 -4.75 -16.00
C ILE A 10 5.44 -4.51 -15.33
N SER A 11 6.54 -4.82 -16.03
CA SER A 11 7.89 -4.59 -15.51
C SER A 11 8.22 -3.12 -15.28
N LYS A 12 7.71 -2.21 -16.12
CA LYS A 12 7.87 -0.76 -15.93
C LYS A 12 7.08 -0.28 -14.71
N ILE A 13 5.82 -0.68 -14.58
CA ILE A 13 4.99 -0.33 -13.41
C ILE A 13 5.65 -0.85 -12.13
N LEU A 14 6.12 -2.09 -12.14
CA LEU A 14 6.82 -2.68 -11.00
C LEU A 14 8.09 -1.88 -10.65
N ALA A 15 8.93 -1.55 -11.64
CA ALA A 15 10.14 -0.77 -11.41
C ALA A 15 9.82 0.61 -10.82
N ASP A 16 8.79 1.28 -11.33
CA ASP A 16 8.35 2.58 -10.84
C ASP A 16 7.84 2.50 -9.38
N VAL A 17 7.10 1.45 -9.03
CA VAL A 17 6.63 1.21 -7.65
C VAL A 17 7.79 0.94 -6.70
N VAL A 18 8.72 0.04 -7.06
CA VAL A 18 9.90 -0.26 -6.22
C VAL A 18 10.75 0.98 -5.99
N ALA A 19 11.05 1.74 -7.05
CA ALA A 19 11.85 2.96 -6.94
C ALA A 19 11.17 4.04 -6.08
N ARG A 20 9.82 4.06 -6.03
CA ARG A 20 9.06 4.94 -5.14
C ARG A 20 9.18 4.47 -3.69
N ASP A 21 8.99 3.18 -3.43
CA ASP A 21 9.02 2.62 -2.08
C ASP A 21 10.40 2.79 -1.42
N GLU A 22 11.48 2.60 -2.18
CA GLU A 22 12.85 2.86 -1.71
C GLU A 22 13.06 4.33 -1.32
N ARG A 23 12.57 5.25 -2.16
CA ARG A 23 12.67 6.69 -1.90
C ARG A 23 11.84 7.12 -0.70
N ASP A 24 10.62 6.61 -0.59
CA ASP A 24 9.68 6.95 0.48
C ASP A 24 10.13 6.37 1.83
N SER A 25 10.76 5.20 1.85
CA SER A 25 11.31 4.58 3.08
C SER A 25 12.63 5.22 3.53
N SER A 26 13.48 5.67 2.60
CA SER A 26 14.80 6.26 2.91
C SER A 26 14.80 7.77 3.17
N ARG A 27 13.69 8.47 2.93
CA ARG A 27 13.64 9.94 3.09
C ARG A 27 13.93 10.37 4.54
N LYS A 28 14.78 11.40 4.68
CA LYS A 28 15.19 11.95 5.99
C LYS A 28 14.01 12.46 6.82
N ASN A 29 13.03 13.09 6.17
CA ASN A 29 11.87 13.68 6.82
C ASN A 29 10.63 12.82 6.60
N SER A 30 9.95 12.44 7.69
CA SER A 30 8.73 11.62 7.68
C SER A 30 8.85 10.28 6.92
N PRO A 31 9.89 9.45 7.14
CA PRO A 31 10.07 8.20 6.38
C PRO A 31 8.82 7.31 6.40
N LEU A 32 8.58 6.59 5.30
CA LEU A 32 7.52 5.59 5.20
C LEU A 32 7.88 4.40 6.09
N LYS A 33 7.40 4.45 7.33
CA LYS A 33 7.54 3.37 8.31
C LYS A 33 6.27 3.29 9.16
N PRO A 34 5.88 2.10 9.63
CA PRO A 34 4.79 1.96 10.58
C PRO A 34 5.02 2.81 11.84
N ALA A 35 3.97 3.44 12.35
CA ALA A 35 4.03 4.16 13.60
C ALA A 35 4.22 3.18 14.78
N LYS A 36 4.73 3.69 15.91
CA LYS A 36 4.81 2.89 17.13
C LYS A 36 3.39 2.52 17.57
N GLY A 37 3.12 1.22 17.70
CA GLY A 37 1.80 0.69 18.06
C GLY A 37 0.81 0.60 16.90
N ALA A 38 1.25 0.83 15.65
CA ALA A 38 0.41 0.62 14.48
C ALA A 38 0.10 -0.88 14.31
N PHE A 39 -1.15 -1.19 14.00
CA PHE A 39 -1.54 -2.51 13.51
C PHE A 39 -1.13 -2.63 12.03
N ILE A 40 -0.38 -3.68 11.70
CA ILE A 40 -0.02 -4.00 10.33
C ILE A 40 -1.06 -4.97 9.79
N ILE A 41 -1.71 -4.58 8.70
CA ILE A 41 -2.65 -5.42 7.97
C ILE A 41 -2.05 -5.69 6.59
N ASP A 42 -1.60 -6.92 6.37
CA ASP A 42 -1.19 -7.38 5.05
C ASP A 42 -2.43 -7.76 4.25
N THR A 43 -2.59 -7.17 3.07
CA THR A 43 -3.76 -7.33 2.21
C THR A 43 -3.47 -8.14 0.95
N THR A 44 -2.27 -8.71 0.84
CA THR A 44 -1.77 -9.40 -0.36
C THR A 44 -2.74 -10.45 -0.89
N GLU A 45 -3.42 -11.18 0.00
CA GLU A 45 -4.36 -12.26 -0.35
C GLU A 45 -5.80 -11.98 0.09
N LEU A 46 -6.10 -10.74 0.52
CA LEU A 46 -7.42 -10.40 1.05
C LEU A 46 -8.29 -9.72 -0.02
N SER A 47 -9.56 -10.10 -0.05
CA SER A 47 -10.58 -9.32 -0.74
C SER A 47 -10.84 -7.99 -0.02
N ILE A 48 -11.42 -7.04 -0.74
CA ILE A 48 -11.75 -5.72 -0.20
C ILE A 48 -12.67 -5.85 1.04
N ASP A 49 -13.65 -6.76 0.99
CA ASP A 49 -14.60 -6.97 2.09
C ASP A 49 -13.91 -7.52 3.35
N GLU A 50 -12.92 -8.42 3.18
CA GLU A 50 -12.14 -8.97 4.29
C GLU A 50 -11.26 -7.89 4.96
N VAL A 51 -10.63 -7.02 4.17
CA VAL A 51 -9.86 -5.89 4.69
C VAL A 51 -10.75 -4.96 5.51
N ILE A 52 -11.93 -4.61 4.99
CA ILE A 52 -12.89 -3.74 5.69
C ILE A 52 -13.35 -4.37 7.01
N ALA A 53 -13.64 -5.67 7.00
CA ALA A 53 -14.05 -6.40 8.20
C ALA A 53 -12.94 -6.39 9.26
N GLN A 54 -11.69 -6.63 8.86
CA GLN A 54 -10.53 -6.64 9.76
C GLN A 54 -10.28 -5.27 10.39
N VAL A 55 -10.28 -4.20 9.58
CA VAL A 55 -10.14 -2.81 10.07
C VAL A 55 -11.29 -2.46 11.02
N SER A 56 -12.53 -2.80 10.67
CA SER A 56 -13.71 -2.51 11.51
C SER A 56 -13.65 -3.20 12.87
N LYS A 57 -13.05 -4.39 12.95
CA LYS A 57 -12.87 -5.11 14.22
C LYS A 57 -11.88 -4.39 15.14
N LEU A 58 -10.79 -3.84 14.59
CA LEU A 58 -9.77 -3.13 15.37
C LEU A 58 -10.29 -1.82 15.96
N VAL A 59 -11.17 -1.11 15.25
CA VAL A 59 -11.72 0.18 15.70
C VAL A 59 -12.78 0.04 16.79
N LYS A 60 -13.45 -1.12 16.88
CA LYS A 60 -14.53 -1.38 17.84
C LYS A 60 -14.05 -1.96 19.18
N GLN A 61 -12.76 -2.23 19.33
CA GLN A 61 -12.12 -2.68 20.57
C GLN A 61 -11.76 -1.49 21.46
#